data_AF-F0YP68-F1
#
_entry.id   AF-F0YP68-F1
#
_cell.length_a   1.000
_cell.length_b   1.000
_cell.length_c   1.000
_cell.angle_alpha   90.00
_cell.angle_beta   90.00
_cell.angle_gamma   90.00
#
_symmetry.space_group_name_H-M   'P 1'
#
loop_
_entity.id
_entity.type
_entity.pdbx_description
1 polymer ?
#
loop_
_entity_poly.entity_id
_entity_poly.type
_entity_poly.pdbx_seq_one_letter_code
_entity_poly.pdbx_strand_id
1 'polypeptide(L)'
;MAALCVPMTCVCAFRSLFCEDYATRDVWYDSPLNSILLHRLLSVCSELSWIGQVALAFGAVGGDLPSGGAWFKRAAGFLWACIVVAECCSCAGTVTTDRLFFLGEEGSWVVGFTVFLPFALALARRIPGDDDSWKAARRFARVLAVCVCCYVPWGWLSDVPSNYEAWRKDQAAGKRYFGFWDGLEDAATTRRETRAWDAWGHKLLWMTAYFTLGVWSSIALVSAPRKRSDKRIPLLARELSVSIC
;
A
#
# COMPACT_ATOMS: atom_id res chain seq x y z
N MET A 1 9.40 -7.90 7.53
CA MET A 1 8.02 -7.89 8.07
C MET A 1 7.93 -6.92 9.21
N ALA A 2 8.22 -7.28 10.48
CA ALA A 2 8.13 -6.35 11.63
C ALA A 2 8.65 -4.91 11.36
N ALA A 3 9.88 -4.76 10.87
CA ALA A 3 10.46 -3.44 10.55
C ALA A 3 9.69 -2.65 9.44
N LEU A 4 9.05 -3.34 8.50
CA LEU A 4 8.21 -2.73 7.45
C LEU A 4 6.79 -2.41 7.94
N CYS A 5 6.38 -2.95 9.08
CA CYS A 5 5.09 -2.61 9.68
C CYS A 5 5.13 -1.22 10.34
N VAL A 6 6.27 -0.86 10.94
CA VAL A 6 6.46 0.39 11.69
C VAL A 6 6.12 1.64 10.86
N PRO A 7 6.62 1.84 9.63
CA PRO A 7 6.24 3.01 8.81
C PRO A 7 4.74 3.09 8.60
N MET A 8 4.07 2.00 8.19
CA MET A 8 2.62 2.02 7.96
C MET A 8 1.84 2.38 9.23
N THR A 9 2.17 1.75 10.36
CA THR A 9 1.46 2.00 11.64
C THR A 9 1.68 3.42 12.16
N CYS A 10 2.93 3.90 12.18
CA CYS A 10 3.25 5.24 12.69
C CYS A 10 2.72 6.36 11.77
N VAL A 11 2.84 6.21 10.45
CA VAL A 11 2.37 7.22 9.49
C VAL A 11 0.85 7.29 9.46
N CYS A 12 0.14 6.16 9.47
CA CYS A 12 -1.31 6.18 9.56
C CYS A 12 -1.80 6.80 10.88
N ALA A 13 -1.15 6.51 12.02
CA ALA A 13 -1.49 7.15 13.28
C ALA A 13 -1.25 8.67 13.25
N PHE A 14 -0.13 9.12 12.66
CA PHE A 14 0.18 10.54 12.50
C PHE A 14 -0.82 11.26 11.59
N ARG A 15 -1.11 10.70 10.40
CA ARG A 15 -2.05 11.28 9.41
C ARG A 15 -3.53 11.13 9.80
N SER A 16 -3.85 10.28 10.78
CA SER A 16 -5.18 10.26 11.43
C SER A 16 -5.41 11.45 12.38
N LEU A 17 -4.32 12.11 12.84
CA LEU A 17 -4.39 13.31 13.66
C LEU A 17 -4.26 14.56 12.80
N PHE A 18 -3.29 14.58 11.88
CA PHE A 18 -2.98 15.70 11.01
C PHE A 18 -3.56 15.45 9.61
N CYS A 19 -4.87 15.67 9.40
CA CYS A 19 -5.49 15.43 8.09
C CYS A 19 -5.06 16.48 7.05
N GLU A 20 -4.87 16.05 5.79
CA GLU A 20 -4.42 16.89 4.68
C GLU A 20 -5.03 16.51 3.30
N ASP A 21 -5.10 17.48 2.38
CA ASP A 21 -5.30 17.27 0.93
C ASP A 21 -4.15 17.91 0.14
N TYR A 22 -3.43 17.09 -0.64
CA TYR A 22 -2.29 17.52 -1.44
C TYR A 22 -2.65 18.47 -2.58
N ALA A 23 -3.79 18.27 -3.23
CA ALA A 23 -4.15 18.98 -4.46
C ALA A 23 -4.69 20.39 -4.21
N THR A 24 -5.24 20.64 -3.02
CA THR A 24 -5.78 21.94 -2.60
C THR A 24 -4.92 22.67 -1.56
N ARG A 25 -3.98 21.96 -0.92
CA ARG A 25 -3.22 22.39 0.28
C ARG A 25 -4.08 22.55 1.54
N ASP A 26 -5.28 21.96 1.55
CA ASP A 26 -6.15 22.00 2.71
C ASP A 26 -5.56 21.17 3.86
N VAL A 27 -5.57 21.73 5.07
CA VAL A 27 -5.06 21.07 6.28
C VAL A 27 -6.01 21.26 7.45
N TRP A 28 -5.99 20.32 8.39
CA TRP A 28 -6.80 20.44 9.61
C TRP A 28 -6.21 21.39 10.65
N TYR A 29 -4.89 21.62 10.62
CA TYR A 29 -4.16 22.53 11.50
C TYR A 29 -3.08 23.30 10.71
N ASP A 30 -2.99 24.62 10.89
CA ASP A 30 -1.80 25.37 10.48
C ASP A 30 -0.63 25.11 11.44
N SER A 31 0.07 24.00 11.19
CA SER A 31 1.26 23.60 11.92
C SER A 31 2.30 23.03 10.94
N PRO A 32 3.61 23.26 11.14
CA PRO A 32 4.66 22.62 10.35
C PRO A 32 4.56 21.08 10.31
N LEU A 33 3.95 20.47 11.34
CA LEU A 33 3.68 19.02 11.35
C LEU A 33 2.68 18.62 10.26
N ASN A 34 1.69 19.46 9.93
CA ASN A 34 0.69 19.22 8.88
C ASN A 34 1.19 19.63 7.48
N SER A 35 2.51 19.75 7.28
CA SER A 35 3.12 20.15 6.00
C SER A 35 2.84 19.11 4.90
N ILE A 36 2.36 19.57 3.75
CA ILE A 36 1.96 18.73 2.61
C ILE A 36 3.14 17.88 2.11
N LEU A 37 4.34 18.45 2.01
CA LEU A 37 5.55 17.74 1.62
C LEU A 37 5.94 16.66 2.65
N LEU A 38 5.91 16.99 3.95
CA LEU A 38 6.20 16.02 5.01
C LEU A 38 5.23 14.83 4.94
N HIS A 39 3.93 15.12 4.80
CA HIS A 39 2.88 14.10 4.72
C HIS A 39 3.07 13.17 3.51
N ARG A 40 3.40 13.72 2.34
CA ARG A 40 3.66 12.90 1.15
C ARG A 40 4.91 12.03 1.32
N LEU A 41 6.03 12.58 1.82
CA LEU A 41 7.25 11.80 2.06
C LEU A 41 7.04 10.67 3.08
N LEU A 42 6.29 10.94 4.16
CA LEU A 42 5.88 9.92 5.12
C LEU A 42 5.00 8.84 4.46
N SER A 43 4.08 9.24 3.57
CA SER A 43 3.22 8.32 2.83
C SER A 43 4.03 7.35 1.96
N VAL A 44 4.98 7.86 1.16
CA VAL A 44 5.90 7.04 0.35
C VAL A 44 6.58 5.97 1.21
N CYS A 45 7.09 6.35 2.39
CA CYS A 45 7.70 5.40 3.33
C CYS A 45 6.70 4.33 3.81
N SER A 46 5.45 4.69 4.11
CA SER A 46 4.42 3.75 4.54
C SER A 46 3.92 2.83 3.42
N GLU A 47 3.68 3.36 2.24
CA GLU A 47 3.06 2.67 1.10
C GLU A 47 4.04 1.67 0.48
N LEU A 48 5.30 2.07 0.26
CA LEU A 48 6.37 1.15 -0.15
C LEU A 48 6.66 0.06 0.88
N SER A 49 6.52 0.36 2.17
CA SER A 49 6.69 -0.63 3.24
C SER A 49 5.53 -1.61 3.31
N TRP A 50 4.28 -1.13 3.16
CA TRP A 50 3.08 -1.97 3.14
C TRP A 50 3.06 -2.89 1.91
N ILE A 51 3.22 -2.35 0.70
CA ILE A 51 3.26 -3.16 -0.51
C ILE A 51 4.48 -4.08 -0.53
N GLY A 52 5.61 -3.66 0.07
CA GLY A 52 6.77 -4.52 0.32
C GLY A 52 6.44 -5.73 1.19
N GLN A 53 5.63 -5.57 2.25
CA GLN A 53 5.14 -6.71 3.05
C GLN A 53 4.23 -7.64 2.26
N VAL A 54 3.29 -7.09 1.47
CA VAL A 54 2.41 -7.89 0.59
C VAL A 54 3.24 -8.68 -0.42
N ALA A 55 4.17 -8.03 -1.12
CA ALA A 55 5.06 -8.63 -2.11
C ALA A 55 5.93 -9.75 -1.52
N LEU A 56 6.56 -9.50 -0.36
CA LEU A 56 7.39 -10.49 0.33
C LEU A 56 6.56 -11.69 0.85
N ALA A 57 5.37 -11.46 1.42
CA ALA A 57 4.51 -12.53 1.92
C ALA A 57 3.98 -13.38 0.75
N PHE A 58 3.55 -12.74 -0.32
CA PHE A 58 3.08 -13.41 -1.54
C PHE A 58 4.18 -14.24 -2.22
N GLY A 59 5.36 -13.64 -2.41
CA GLY A 59 6.52 -14.31 -3.00
C GLY A 59 7.09 -15.45 -2.14
N ALA A 60 6.93 -15.38 -0.81
CA ALA A 60 7.27 -16.46 0.10
C ALA A 60 6.27 -17.63 0.00
N VAL A 61 4.97 -17.38 0.20
CA VAL A 61 3.93 -18.42 0.13
C VAL A 61 3.88 -19.08 -1.25
N GLY A 62 4.03 -18.30 -2.33
CA GLY A 62 4.15 -18.84 -3.68
C GLY A 62 5.45 -19.63 -3.91
N GLY A 63 6.53 -19.26 -3.22
CA GLY A 63 7.82 -19.97 -3.25
C GLY A 63 7.81 -21.32 -2.52
N ASP A 64 6.95 -21.49 -1.51
CA ASP A 64 6.76 -22.75 -0.78
C ASP A 64 5.96 -23.80 -1.61
N LEU A 65 5.35 -23.42 -2.73
CA LEU A 65 4.58 -24.34 -3.59
C LEU A 65 5.49 -25.24 -4.45
N PRO A 66 5.13 -26.53 -4.66
CA PRO A 66 5.96 -27.47 -5.44
C PRO A 66 6.26 -27.06 -6.88
N SER A 67 5.42 -26.20 -7.50
CA SER A 67 5.62 -25.75 -8.88
C SER A 67 5.16 -24.30 -9.09
N GLY A 68 5.93 -23.54 -9.88
CA GLY A 68 5.59 -22.18 -10.29
C GLY A 68 6.05 -21.04 -9.38
N GLY A 69 6.82 -21.30 -8.31
CA GLY A 69 7.24 -20.29 -7.33
C GLY A 69 7.91 -19.02 -7.89
N ALA A 70 8.63 -19.13 -9.01
CA ALA A 70 9.25 -17.99 -9.68
C ALA A 70 8.23 -16.96 -10.20
N TRP A 71 7.05 -17.40 -10.67
CA TRP A 71 6.03 -16.51 -11.22
C TRP A 71 5.38 -15.64 -10.13
N PHE A 72 5.15 -16.19 -8.94
CA PHE A 72 4.63 -15.43 -7.80
C PHE A 72 5.61 -14.34 -7.34
N LYS A 73 6.91 -14.64 -7.31
CA LYS A 73 7.97 -13.66 -7.01
C LYS A 73 8.07 -12.57 -8.07
N ARG A 74 7.95 -12.92 -9.37
CA ARG A 74 7.91 -11.95 -10.48
C ARG A 74 6.69 -11.03 -10.41
N ALA A 75 5.50 -11.59 -10.16
CA ALA A 75 4.28 -10.80 -10.01
C ALA A 75 4.34 -9.85 -8.80
N ALA A 76 4.87 -10.31 -7.65
CA ALA A 76 5.14 -9.47 -6.49
C ALA A 76 6.14 -8.32 -6.79
N GLY A 77 7.23 -8.62 -7.50
CA GLY A 77 8.22 -7.62 -7.90
C GLY A 77 7.67 -6.60 -8.89
N PHE A 78 6.83 -7.03 -9.84
CA PHE A 78 6.12 -6.14 -10.77
C PHE A 78 5.16 -5.20 -10.03
N LEU A 79 4.32 -5.74 -9.14
CA LEU A 79 3.41 -4.94 -8.32
C LEU A 79 4.18 -3.89 -7.51
N TRP A 80 5.25 -4.29 -6.82
CA TRP A 80 6.10 -3.35 -6.06
C TRP A 80 6.72 -2.26 -6.95
N ALA A 81 7.21 -2.62 -8.15
CA ALA A 81 7.76 -1.66 -9.10
C ALA A 81 6.71 -0.67 -9.64
N CYS A 82 5.48 -1.12 -9.90
CA CYS A 82 4.37 -0.24 -10.23
C CYS A 82 4.08 0.77 -9.11
N ILE A 83 4.15 0.35 -7.83
CA ILE A 83 3.89 1.28 -6.72
C ILE A 83 5.06 2.26 -6.55
N VAL A 84 6.32 1.87 -6.79
CA VAL A 84 7.43 2.84 -6.85
C VAL A 84 7.21 3.91 -7.92
N VAL A 85 6.66 3.55 -9.09
CA VAL A 85 6.26 4.54 -10.10
C VAL A 85 5.09 5.39 -9.60
N ALA A 86 4.11 4.80 -8.92
CA ALA A 86 2.99 5.51 -8.32
C ALA A 86 3.44 6.57 -7.32
N GLU A 87 4.36 6.26 -6.40
CA GLU A 87 4.92 7.21 -5.43
C GLU A 87 5.69 8.36 -6.11
N CYS A 88 6.46 8.07 -7.16
CA CYS A 88 7.14 9.09 -7.95
C CYS A 88 6.14 10.05 -8.62
N CYS A 89 5.05 9.51 -9.19
CA CYS A 89 3.95 10.29 -9.71
C CYS A 89 3.27 11.12 -8.59
N SER A 90 2.96 10.52 -7.45
CA SER A 90 2.33 11.21 -6.30
C SER A 90 3.16 12.39 -5.81
N CYS A 91 4.48 12.22 -5.69
CA CYS A 91 5.41 13.29 -5.34
C CYS A 91 5.42 14.41 -6.41
N ALA A 92 5.45 14.06 -7.70
CA ALA A 92 5.40 15.04 -8.79
C ALA A 92 4.07 15.82 -8.82
N GLY A 93 2.94 15.13 -8.61
CA GLY A 93 1.60 15.74 -8.51
C GLY A 93 1.47 16.62 -7.27
N THR A 94 2.05 16.20 -6.15
CA THR A 94 2.09 17.01 -4.92
C THR A 94 2.91 18.28 -5.12
N VAL A 95 4.09 18.20 -5.73
CA VAL A 95 4.93 19.39 -6.00
C VAL A 95 4.25 20.31 -7.01
N THR A 96 3.89 19.82 -8.20
CA THR A 96 3.38 20.65 -9.30
C THR A 96 1.91 21.08 -9.14
N THR A 97 1.13 20.37 -8.32
CA THR A 97 -0.34 20.39 -8.28
C THR A 97 -1.04 19.97 -9.58
N ASP A 98 -0.32 19.35 -10.53
CA ASP A 98 -0.93 18.78 -11.74
C ASP A 98 -1.54 17.41 -11.44
N ARG A 99 -2.86 17.32 -11.62
CA ARG A 99 -3.65 16.11 -11.42
C ARG A 99 -3.38 15.01 -12.44
N LEU A 100 -2.65 15.30 -13.52
CA LEU A 100 -2.17 14.26 -14.44
C LEU A 100 -1.25 13.26 -13.72
N PHE A 101 -0.45 13.72 -12.77
CA PHE A 101 0.42 12.84 -12.01
C PHE A 101 -0.35 12.02 -10.97
N PHE A 102 -1.38 12.57 -10.31
CA PHE A 102 -2.27 11.80 -9.44
C PHE A 102 -3.06 10.73 -10.24
N LEU A 103 -3.45 11.01 -11.48
CA LEU A 103 -3.96 9.99 -12.41
C LEU A 103 -2.92 8.92 -12.74
N GLY A 104 -1.64 9.30 -12.87
CA GLY A 104 -0.52 8.37 -13.07
C GLY A 104 -0.23 7.47 -11.85
N GLU A 105 -0.42 8.01 -10.64
CA GLU A 105 -0.35 7.28 -9.38
C GLU A 105 -1.43 6.20 -9.31
N GLU A 106 -2.71 6.59 -9.37
CA GLU A 106 -3.83 5.64 -9.31
C GLU A 106 -3.81 4.66 -10.49
N GLY A 107 -3.47 5.12 -11.69
CA GLY A 107 -3.27 4.26 -12.86
C GLY A 107 -2.20 3.20 -12.63
N SER A 108 -1.09 3.54 -11.97
CA SER A 108 0.00 2.61 -11.65
C SER A 108 -0.41 1.58 -10.58
N TRP A 109 -1.13 2.01 -9.54
CA TRP A 109 -1.73 1.12 -8.54
C TRP A 109 -2.70 0.11 -9.19
N VAL A 110 -3.64 0.60 -9.99
CA VAL A 110 -4.68 -0.21 -10.63
C VAL A 110 -4.11 -1.17 -11.67
N VAL A 111 -3.16 -0.73 -12.51
CA VAL A 111 -2.45 -1.61 -13.47
C VAL A 111 -1.64 -2.68 -12.73
N GLY A 112 -0.90 -2.30 -11.69
CA GLY A 112 -0.13 -3.23 -10.86
C GLY A 112 -1.00 -4.33 -10.28
N PHE A 113 -2.12 -3.97 -9.64
CA PHE A 113 -3.06 -4.94 -9.08
C PHE A 113 -3.84 -5.73 -10.13
N THR A 114 -4.13 -5.16 -11.30
CA THR A 114 -4.79 -5.88 -12.42
C THR A 114 -3.90 -7.01 -12.94
N VAL A 115 -2.60 -6.77 -13.12
CA VAL A 115 -1.64 -7.82 -13.52
C VAL A 115 -1.41 -8.84 -12.40
N PHE A 116 -1.47 -8.41 -11.14
CA PHE A 116 -1.30 -9.26 -9.96
C PHE A 116 -2.50 -10.20 -9.69
N LEU A 117 -3.72 -9.76 -9.98
CA LEU A 117 -4.98 -10.48 -9.74
C LEU A 117 -4.99 -11.96 -10.18
N PRO A 118 -4.63 -12.35 -11.43
CA PRO A 118 -4.60 -13.75 -11.83
C PRO A 118 -3.63 -14.59 -10.99
N PHE A 119 -2.52 -14.02 -10.51
CA PHE A 119 -1.59 -14.71 -9.62
C PHE A 119 -2.16 -14.82 -8.20
N ALA A 120 -2.86 -13.80 -7.68
CA ALA A 120 -3.56 -13.88 -6.39
C ALA A 120 -4.59 -15.01 -6.39
N LEU A 121 -5.41 -15.10 -7.45
CA LEU A 121 -6.38 -16.16 -7.67
C LEU A 121 -5.72 -17.54 -7.85
N ALA A 122 -4.59 -17.62 -8.56
CA ALA A 122 -3.83 -18.86 -8.70
C ALA A 122 -3.25 -19.33 -7.37
N LEU A 123 -2.72 -18.43 -6.54
CA LEU A 123 -2.18 -18.76 -5.22
C LEU A 123 -3.28 -19.31 -4.30
N ALA A 124 -4.44 -18.63 -4.25
CA ALA A 124 -5.59 -19.04 -3.45
C ALA A 124 -6.13 -20.44 -3.82
N ARG A 125 -5.99 -20.84 -5.10
CA ARG A 125 -6.40 -22.17 -5.61
C ARG A 125 -5.34 -23.27 -5.46
N ARG A 126 -4.04 -22.93 -5.52
CA ARG A 126 -2.93 -23.92 -5.52
C ARG A 126 -2.47 -24.39 -4.15
N ILE A 127 -2.87 -23.71 -3.06
CA ILE A 127 -2.49 -24.10 -1.69
C ILE A 127 -3.24 -25.39 -1.28
N PRO A 128 -2.54 -26.52 -0.99
CA PRO A 128 -3.15 -27.84 -0.76
C PRO A 128 -4.22 -27.86 0.33
N GLY A 129 -5.37 -28.48 0.09
CA GLY A 129 -6.55 -28.47 0.97
C GLY A 129 -6.32 -29.05 2.36
N ASP A 130 -5.66 -30.21 2.40
CA ASP A 130 -5.79 -31.17 3.50
C ASP A 130 -4.60 -31.16 4.47
N ASP A 131 -3.59 -30.33 4.19
CA ASP A 131 -2.40 -30.12 5.01
C ASP A 131 -2.57 -28.88 5.90
N ASP A 132 -2.70 -29.11 7.21
CA ASP A 132 -2.88 -28.08 8.24
C ASP A 132 -1.67 -27.13 8.34
N SER A 133 -0.47 -27.52 7.84
CA SER A 133 0.71 -26.65 7.77
C SER A 133 0.51 -25.43 6.86
N TRP A 134 -0.48 -25.47 5.96
CA TRP A 134 -0.85 -24.39 5.06
C TRP A 134 -2.00 -23.50 5.55
N LYS A 135 -2.60 -23.78 6.72
CA LYS A 135 -3.83 -23.11 7.18
C LYS A 135 -3.73 -21.57 7.22
N ALA A 136 -2.59 -21.03 7.64
CA ALA A 136 -2.32 -19.59 7.65
C ALA A 136 -2.16 -19.02 6.22
N ALA A 137 -1.35 -19.68 5.39
CA ALA A 137 -1.13 -19.32 3.99
C ALA A 137 -2.42 -19.34 3.16
N ARG A 138 -3.28 -20.35 3.37
CA ARG A 138 -4.61 -20.47 2.74
C ARG A 138 -5.51 -19.29 3.09
N ARG A 139 -5.55 -18.90 4.37
CA ARG A 139 -6.34 -17.75 4.84
C ARG A 139 -5.84 -16.46 4.19
N PHE A 140 -4.53 -16.20 4.23
CA PHE A 140 -3.93 -15.04 3.56
C PHE A 140 -4.24 -14.99 2.07
N ALA A 141 -3.98 -16.07 1.32
CA ALA A 141 -4.17 -16.07 -0.12
C ALA A 141 -5.65 -15.84 -0.52
N ARG A 142 -6.59 -16.38 0.26
CA ARG A 142 -8.03 -16.12 0.05
C ARG A 142 -8.42 -14.68 0.37
N VAL A 143 -7.97 -14.13 1.50
CA VAL A 143 -8.25 -12.73 1.88
C VAL A 143 -7.64 -11.79 0.84
N LEU A 144 -6.37 -11.99 0.46
CA LEU A 144 -5.69 -11.21 -0.58
C LEU A 144 -6.44 -11.29 -1.92
N ALA A 145 -6.85 -12.48 -2.35
CA ALA A 145 -7.63 -12.63 -3.58
C ALA A 145 -8.96 -11.87 -3.53
N VAL A 146 -9.68 -11.90 -2.41
CA VAL A 146 -10.91 -11.10 -2.22
C VAL A 146 -10.59 -9.60 -2.27
N CYS A 147 -9.58 -9.12 -1.53
CA CYS A 147 -9.18 -7.72 -1.54
C CYS A 147 -8.83 -7.21 -2.96
N VAL A 148 -8.05 -7.97 -3.74
CA VAL A 148 -7.69 -7.58 -5.12
C VAL A 148 -8.89 -7.69 -6.07
N CYS A 149 -9.77 -8.68 -5.89
CA CYS A 149 -11.04 -8.78 -6.63
C CYS A 149 -11.99 -7.61 -6.36
N CYS A 150 -11.96 -7.00 -5.18
CA CYS A 150 -12.75 -5.80 -4.87
C CYS A 150 -12.06 -4.51 -5.34
N TYR A 151 -10.74 -4.41 -5.14
CA TYR A 151 -9.97 -3.22 -5.47
C TYR A 151 -9.87 -2.97 -6.99
N VAL A 152 -9.60 -4.00 -7.80
CA VAL A 152 -9.37 -3.80 -9.25
C VAL A 152 -10.60 -3.20 -9.96
N PRO A 153 -11.85 -3.70 -9.76
CA PRO A 153 -13.03 -3.04 -10.30
C PRO A 153 -13.25 -1.63 -9.73
N TRP A 154 -13.03 -1.43 -8.43
CA TRP A 154 -13.17 -0.11 -7.80
C TRP A 154 -12.23 0.92 -8.45
N GLY A 155 -10.94 0.61 -8.58
CA GLY A 155 -9.95 1.53 -9.15
C GLY A 155 -10.19 1.86 -10.63
N TRP A 156 -10.63 0.89 -11.44
CA TRP A 156 -10.99 1.14 -12.84
C TRP A 156 -12.30 1.93 -13.02
N LEU A 157 -13.26 1.79 -12.11
CA LEU A 157 -14.60 2.41 -12.21
C LEU A 157 -14.74 3.71 -11.41
N SER A 158 -13.88 3.95 -10.41
CA SER A 158 -13.94 5.09 -9.50
C SER A 158 -12.66 5.91 -9.51
N ASP A 159 -11.54 5.35 -9.03
CA ASP A 159 -10.33 6.14 -8.72
C ASP A 159 -9.68 6.76 -9.98
N VAL A 160 -9.47 5.93 -11.02
CA VAL A 160 -8.88 6.38 -12.29
C VAL A 160 -9.81 7.37 -13.04
N PRO A 161 -11.12 7.09 -13.23
CA PRO A 161 -12.04 8.08 -13.81
C PRO A 161 -12.14 9.38 -13.02
N SER A 162 -12.20 9.33 -11.69
CA SER A 162 -12.31 10.50 -10.82
C SER A 162 -11.10 11.44 -10.97
N ASN A 163 -9.89 10.88 -10.96
CA ASN A 163 -8.66 11.65 -11.18
C ASN A 163 -8.58 12.24 -12.60
N TYR A 164 -9.00 11.48 -13.61
CA TYR A 164 -9.07 11.97 -14.99
C TYR A 164 -10.07 13.13 -15.15
N GLU A 165 -11.24 13.04 -14.52
CA GLU A 165 -12.20 14.15 -14.50
C GLU A 165 -11.67 15.37 -13.75
N ALA A 166 -11.01 15.16 -12.61
CA ALA A 166 -10.44 16.25 -11.81
C ALA A 166 -9.30 16.97 -12.55
N TRP A 167 -8.50 16.23 -13.33
CA TRP A 167 -7.52 16.81 -14.26
C TRP A 167 -8.20 17.55 -15.41
N ARG A 168 -9.21 16.97 -16.07
CA ARG A 168 -9.95 17.65 -17.15
C ARG A 168 -10.61 18.95 -16.70
N LYS A 169 -11.12 19.01 -15.46
CA LYS A 169 -11.67 20.23 -14.85
C LYS A 169 -10.60 21.30 -14.68
N ASP A 170 -9.40 20.93 -14.20
CA ASP A 170 -8.26 21.86 -14.08
C ASP A 170 -7.78 22.38 -15.45
N GLN A 171 -7.73 21.52 -16.48
CA GLN A 171 -7.40 21.93 -17.86
C GLN A 171 -8.46 22.88 -18.44
N ALA A 172 -9.74 22.57 -18.27
CA ALA A 172 -10.84 23.42 -18.76
C ALA A 172 -10.90 24.79 -18.04
N ALA A 173 -10.46 24.86 -16.78
CA ALA A 173 -10.32 26.09 -16.02
C ALA A 173 -9.03 26.89 -16.35
N GLY A 174 -8.14 26.36 -17.20
CA GLY A 174 -6.86 26.99 -17.51
C GLY A 174 -5.93 27.08 -16.29
N LYS A 175 -6.02 26.13 -15.35
CA LYS A 175 -5.23 26.12 -14.11
C LYS A 175 -3.74 26.18 -14.44
N ARG A 176 -3.03 27.10 -13.79
CA ARG A 176 -1.56 27.14 -13.81
C ARG A 176 -1.02 26.18 -12.76
N TYR A 177 -0.09 25.33 -13.18
CA TYR A 177 0.65 24.42 -12.31
C TYR A 177 1.96 25.07 -11.85
N PHE A 178 2.49 24.62 -10.73
CA PHE A 178 3.75 25.12 -10.20
C PHE A 178 4.94 24.56 -10.98
N GLY A 179 6.01 25.37 -11.08
CA GLY A 179 7.35 24.86 -11.38
C GLY A 179 7.83 23.94 -10.25
N PHE A 180 8.83 23.08 -10.53
CA PHE A 180 9.26 22.07 -9.55
C PHE A 180 9.78 22.67 -8.23
N TRP A 181 10.57 23.74 -8.27
CA TRP A 181 11.13 24.35 -7.06
C TRP A 181 10.10 25.17 -6.30
N ASP A 182 9.35 26.04 -6.98
CA ASP A 182 8.26 26.83 -6.39
C ASP A 182 7.21 25.92 -5.74
N GLY A 183 6.87 24.81 -6.40
CA GLY A 183 5.93 23.81 -5.92
C GLY A 183 6.44 22.98 -4.74
N LEU A 184 7.76 22.83 -4.60
CA LEU A 184 8.40 22.16 -3.47
C LEU A 184 8.39 23.06 -2.23
N GLU A 185 8.69 24.36 -2.41
CA GLU A 185 8.57 25.37 -1.36
C GLU A 185 7.10 25.54 -0.92
N ASP A 186 6.17 25.64 -1.87
CA ASP A 186 4.73 25.68 -1.61
C ASP A 186 4.25 24.41 -0.87
N ALA A 187 4.62 23.21 -1.32
CA ALA A 187 4.28 21.97 -0.60
C ALA A 187 4.88 21.90 0.82
N ALA A 188 6.05 22.51 1.05
CA ALA A 188 6.65 22.56 2.37
C ALA A 188 5.95 23.58 3.29
N THR A 189 5.62 24.76 2.77
CA THR A 189 5.28 25.96 3.55
C THR A 189 3.80 26.35 3.53
N THR A 190 3.09 26.16 2.41
CA THR A 190 1.68 26.53 2.25
C THR A 190 0.77 25.55 2.96
N ARG A 191 -0.10 26.08 3.81
CA ARG A 191 -1.14 25.34 4.55
C ARG A 191 -2.41 26.17 4.55
N ARG A 192 -3.51 25.61 4.04
CA ARG A 192 -4.84 26.24 4.07
C ARG A 192 -5.66 25.59 5.15
N GLU A 193 -5.66 26.18 6.34
CA GLU A 193 -6.46 25.63 7.43
C GLU A 193 -7.95 25.72 7.11
N THR A 194 -8.63 24.58 7.11
CA THR A 194 -10.09 24.50 6.96
C THR A 194 -10.65 23.33 7.74
N ARG A 195 -11.86 23.50 8.27
CA ARG A 195 -12.67 22.45 8.91
C ARG A 195 -14.07 22.37 8.31
N ALA A 196 -14.24 22.93 7.11
CA ALA A 196 -15.52 22.98 6.41
C ALA A 196 -15.89 21.58 5.89
N TRP A 197 -17.16 21.18 6.08
CA TRP A 197 -17.60 19.81 5.83
C TRP A 197 -17.60 19.43 4.35
N ASP A 198 -17.81 20.39 3.46
CA ASP A 198 -17.67 20.27 2.01
C ASP A 198 -16.24 19.91 1.59
N ALA A 199 -15.22 20.47 2.26
CA ALA A 199 -13.82 20.14 2.00
C ALA A 199 -13.43 18.73 2.49
N TRP A 200 -14.07 18.21 3.53
CA TRP A 200 -13.60 17.02 4.26
C TRP A 200 -14.51 15.79 4.24
N GLY A 201 -15.84 15.92 4.10
CA GLY A 201 -16.79 14.86 4.44
C GLY A 201 -16.54 13.52 3.73
N HIS A 202 -16.31 13.54 2.41
CA HIS A 202 -15.95 12.36 1.64
C HIS A 202 -14.53 11.87 1.96
N LYS A 203 -13.57 12.79 2.12
CA LYS A 203 -12.15 12.47 2.35
C LYS A 203 -11.95 11.77 3.69
N LEU A 204 -12.60 12.22 4.76
CA LEU A 204 -12.50 11.61 6.09
C LEU A 204 -13.02 10.17 6.09
N LEU A 205 -14.07 9.85 5.35
CA LEU A 205 -14.57 8.47 5.19
C LEU A 205 -13.52 7.58 4.52
N TRP A 206 -12.92 8.06 3.41
CA TRP A 206 -11.84 7.36 2.71
C TRP A 206 -10.60 7.17 3.60
N MET A 207 -10.10 8.25 4.20
CA MET A 207 -8.94 8.24 5.10
C MET A 207 -9.16 7.30 6.29
N THR A 208 -10.35 7.29 6.89
CA THR A 208 -10.69 6.35 7.98
C THR A 208 -10.59 4.90 7.52
N ALA A 209 -11.13 4.57 6.34
CA ALA A 209 -11.05 3.22 5.78
C ALA A 209 -9.59 2.82 5.44
N TYR A 210 -8.86 3.70 4.76
CA TYR A 210 -7.47 3.50 4.37
C TYR A 210 -6.55 3.33 5.59
N PHE A 211 -6.56 4.26 6.56
CA PHE A 211 -5.71 4.16 7.75
C PHE A 211 -6.07 2.93 8.59
N THR A 212 -7.35 2.58 8.73
CA THR A 212 -7.77 1.39 9.48
C THR A 212 -7.31 0.10 8.79
N LEU A 213 -7.69 -0.10 7.52
CA LEU A 213 -7.39 -1.34 6.78
C LEU A 213 -5.89 -1.49 6.51
N GLY A 214 -5.20 -0.39 6.22
CA GLY A 214 -3.74 -0.34 6.03
C GLY A 214 -2.97 -0.74 7.28
N VAL A 215 -3.32 -0.20 8.45
CA VAL A 215 -2.69 -0.56 9.73
C VAL A 215 -2.94 -2.02 10.10
N TRP A 216 -4.20 -2.47 10.08
CA TRP A 216 -4.52 -3.84 10.51
C TRP A 216 -3.97 -4.90 9.55
N SER A 217 -3.96 -4.65 8.24
CA SER A 217 -3.32 -5.56 7.28
C SER A 217 -1.80 -5.58 7.43
N SER A 218 -1.15 -4.43 7.67
CA SER A 218 0.27 -4.34 7.98
C SER A 218 0.65 -5.14 9.24
N ILE A 219 -0.10 -4.98 10.33
CA ILE A 219 0.10 -5.73 11.58
C ILE A 219 -0.09 -7.24 11.36
N ALA A 220 -1.13 -7.65 10.61
CA ALA A 220 -1.37 -9.05 10.28
C ALA A 220 -0.21 -9.67 9.47
N LEU A 221 0.43 -8.87 8.59
CA LEU A 221 1.60 -9.28 7.79
C LEU A 221 2.90 -9.40 8.59
N VAL A 222 2.98 -8.89 9.83
CA VAL A 222 4.13 -9.14 10.73
C VAL A 222 4.30 -10.64 10.98
N SER A 223 3.19 -11.32 11.27
CA SER A 223 3.09 -12.78 11.44
C SER A 223 2.99 -13.51 10.09
N ALA A 224 3.79 -13.06 9.11
CA ALA A 224 3.64 -13.40 7.70
C ALA A 224 3.41 -14.92 7.48
N PRO A 225 2.41 -15.28 6.65
CA PRO A 225 2.10 -16.67 6.38
C PRO A 225 3.31 -17.39 5.79
N ARG A 226 3.60 -18.55 6.35
CA ARG A 226 4.59 -19.51 5.85
C ARG A 226 3.98 -20.89 5.91
N LYS A 227 4.45 -21.83 5.08
CA LYS A 227 4.22 -23.25 5.39
C LYS A 227 4.84 -23.52 6.77
N ARG A 228 4.06 -24.09 7.70
CA ARG A 228 4.57 -24.50 9.02
C ARG A 228 5.62 -25.59 8.82
N SER A 229 6.90 -25.25 8.98
CA SER A 229 7.97 -26.25 8.91
C SER A 229 7.82 -27.24 10.06
N ASP A 230 7.78 -28.53 9.72
CA ASP A 230 7.68 -29.61 10.70
C ASP A 230 9.01 -29.86 11.44
N LYS A 231 10.05 -29.07 11.13
CA LYS A 231 11.32 -29.03 11.88
C LYS A 231 11.19 -28.36 13.24
N ARG A 232 10.23 -28.80 14.06
CA ARG A 232 10.47 -28.86 15.50
C ARG A 232 11.38 -30.05 15.77
N ILE A 233 12.69 -29.87 15.56
CA ILE A 233 13.65 -30.71 16.28
C ILE A 233 13.40 -30.39 17.76
N PRO A 234 13.00 -31.37 18.61
CA PRO A 234 12.97 -31.12 20.04
C PRO A 234 14.41 -30.87 20.46
N LEU A 235 14.72 -29.70 21.00
CA LEU A 235 16.08 -29.38 21.48
C LEU A 235 16.56 -30.41 22.53
N LEU A 236 15.63 -31.05 23.22
CA LEU A 236 15.83 -32.17 24.15
C LEU A 236 16.39 -33.46 23.52
N ALA A 237 16.24 -33.68 22.21
CA ALA A 237 16.71 -34.90 21.54
C ALA A 237 18.21 -34.87 21.20
N ARG A 238 18.90 -33.73 21.37
CA ARG A 238 20.32 -33.57 21.04
C ARG A 238 21.25 -33.66 22.26
N GLU A 239 20.72 -33.59 23.48
CA GLU A 239 21.51 -33.74 24.71
C GLU A 239 21.57 -35.20 25.20
N LEU A 240 20.54 -36.01 24.94
CA LEU A 240 20.51 -37.43 25.32
C LEU A 240 21.41 -38.35 24.46
N SER A 241 21.94 -37.86 23.34
CA SER A 241 22.87 -38.61 22.47
C SER A 241 24.36 -38.28 22.71
N VAL A 242 24.68 -37.44 23.70
CA VAL A 242 26.06 -37.06 24.07
C VAL A 242 26.53 -37.72 25.38
N SER A 243 25.62 -38.35 26.15
CA SER A 243 25.94 -39.07 27.39
C SER A 243 26.06 -40.59 27.24
N ILE A 244 26.14 -41.12 26.01
CA ILE A 244 26.36 -42.55 25.74
C ILE A 244 27.37 -42.71 24.58
N CYS A 245 28.63 -42.38 24.86
CA CYS A 245 29.85 -42.88 24.20
C CYS A 245 31.08 -42.43 25.01
#